data_AF-A0A167VZH4-F1
#
_entry.id   AF-A0A167VZH4-F1
#
_cell.length_a   1.000
_cell.length_b   1.000
_cell.length_c   1.000
_cell.angle_alpha   90.00
_cell.angle_beta   90.00
_cell.angle_gamma   90.00
#
_symmetry.space_group_name_H-M   'P 1'
#
loop_
_entity.id
_entity.type
_entity.pdbx_description
1 polymer ?
#
loop_
_entity_poly.entity_id
_entity_poly.type
_entity_poly.pdbx_seq_one_letter_code
_entity_poly.pdbx_strand_id
1 'polypeptide(L)'
;MFPFIRSWSPGHFRIAVLCISIIALLAFIAHELGYQPQQHSELALGKLNPALVFDRGATYAHGQFWKNFQPILEEYAPTCDSPKRKGTADGVFFKPTEEVPRPDLLEMKPEDVEEMRDKHTKFVDAIMEPSLTPYYRSNTRGIVTTAGGKYLPVFTVSLRMLRNTGCRTPVEVFLANRKEYEPHICDVVFKDLNAKCVVLDEVLTFANSSKEIKSYQFKILAMLFSSYENILFLDADAFPLRDPNDIFTSDLYNKFQLITWPDFWGSSASKLYYQIASINEPKLNEHASTESGEIFISKKSHRATLLLAMYYNYHGPEYYYKLFSQGGPGEGDKETFIAAAKVMQEPYYQVSERIGAIGRRQEDGSMAGSAMVQYDPIEDYALTSNGKWRVKDDTVAPQPKPIFIHANVPKFNPGTILDEGHPIDPVRDGKGKWTRPWTIPENTVKSIGGFELEKQFWTEIKYVGCEYEDAFETWKEKDDICEKLTKYYETVFEKKDTPKRLET
;
A
#
# COMPACT_ATOMS: atom_id res chain seq x y z
N MET A 1 16.72 -14.21 -66.98
CA MET A 1 16.34 -13.56 -68.26
C MET A 1 15.69 -12.23 -67.91
N PHE A 2 16.50 -11.17 -67.83
CA PHE A 2 16.06 -9.81 -67.52
C PHE A 2 15.48 -9.15 -68.78
N PRO A 3 14.53 -8.21 -68.63
CA PRO A 3 14.47 -7.12 -69.59
C PRO A 3 14.25 -5.79 -68.86
N PHE A 4 15.32 -5.14 -68.38
CA PHE A 4 15.33 -3.69 -68.17
C PHE A 4 16.77 -3.17 -68.14
N ILE A 5 17.46 -3.27 -69.28
CA ILE A 5 18.63 -2.43 -69.54
C ILE A 5 18.51 -1.91 -70.97
N ARG A 6 17.80 -0.79 -71.14
CA ARG A 6 18.04 0.14 -72.22
C ARG A 6 17.98 1.55 -71.63
N SER A 7 19.16 2.19 -71.62
CA SER A 7 19.47 3.62 -71.38
C SER A 7 20.31 3.96 -70.14
N TRP A 8 21.32 3.17 -69.80
CA TRP A 8 22.37 3.66 -68.89
C TRP A 8 23.40 4.45 -69.70
N SER A 9 23.57 5.74 -69.37
CA SER A 9 24.59 6.58 -70.01
C SER A 9 26.00 6.05 -69.69
N PRO A 10 27.01 6.30 -70.55
CA PRO A 10 28.37 5.72 -70.40
C PRO A 10 29.01 5.96 -69.03
N GLY A 11 28.62 7.03 -68.32
CA GLY A 11 29.06 7.32 -66.95
C GLY A 11 28.52 6.35 -65.91
N HIS A 12 27.27 5.91 -66.02
CA HIS A 12 26.65 4.98 -65.06
C HIS A 12 27.17 3.55 -65.23
N PHE A 13 27.55 3.15 -66.45
CA PHE A 13 28.22 1.87 -66.68
C PHE A 13 29.62 1.84 -66.05
N ARG A 14 30.37 2.96 -66.13
CA ARG A 14 31.69 3.08 -65.48
C ARG A 14 31.59 3.02 -63.96
N ILE A 15 30.57 3.65 -63.37
CA ILE A 15 30.32 3.59 -61.92
C ILE A 15 29.93 2.17 -61.48
N ALA A 16 29.06 1.49 -62.23
CA ALA A 16 28.67 0.11 -61.94
C ALA A 16 29.87 -0.85 -61.99
N VAL A 17 30.74 -0.71 -63.00
CA VAL A 17 31.98 -1.50 -63.11
C VAL A 17 32.93 -1.18 -61.95
N LEU A 18 33.04 0.09 -61.52
CA LEU A 18 33.85 0.47 -60.35
C LEU A 18 33.32 -0.14 -59.06
N CYS A 19 32.01 -0.11 -58.84
CA CYS A 19 31.37 -0.69 -57.65
C CYS A 19 31.55 -2.22 -57.60
N ILE A 20 31.39 -2.92 -58.72
CA ILE A 20 31.62 -4.36 -58.79
C ILE A 20 33.08 -4.70 -58.51
N SER A 21 34.02 -3.87 -59.00
CA SER A 21 35.45 -4.05 -58.76
C SER A 21 35.82 -3.83 -57.29
N ILE A 22 35.21 -2.85 -56.61
CA ILE A 22 35.39 -2.59 -55.18
C ILE A 22 34.82 -3.74 -54.33
N ILE A 23 33.63 -4.25 -54.67
CA ILE A 23 33.01 -5.39 -53.97
C ILE A 23 33.88 -6.65 -54.13
N ALA A 24 34.42 -6.90 -55.32
CA ALA A 24 35.33 -8.02 -55.55
C ALA A 24 36.64 -7.88 -54.76
N LEU A 25 37.20 -6.66 -54.67
CA LEU A 25 38.39 -6.39 -53.88
C LEU A 25 38.14 -6.59 -52.37
N LEU A 26 36.99 -6.13 -51.86
CA LEU A 26 36.60 -6.32 -50.46
C LEU A 26 36.33 -7.78 -50.12
N ALA A 27 35.74 -8.55 -51.04
CA ALA A 27 35.54 -9.99 -50.87
C ALA A 27 36.88 -10.76 -50.87
N PHE A 28 37.84 -10.35 -51.69
CA PHE A 28 39.18 -10.94 -51.72
C PHE A 28 39.96 -10.62 -50.43
N ILE A 29 39.88 -9.39 -49.93
CA ILE A 29 40.47 -8.99 -48.64
C ILE A 29 39.84 -9.75 -47.47
N ALA A 30 38.51 -9.94 -47.47
CA ALA A 30 37.82 -10.72 -46.44
C ALA A 30 38.23 -12.21 -46.45
N HIS A 31 38.55 -12.76 -47.62
CA HIS A 31 39.05 -14.13 -47.76
C HIS A 31 40.48 -14.30 -47.23
N GLU A 32 41.41 -13.39 -47.59
CA GLU A 32 42.80 -13.39 -47.09
C GLU A 32 42.88 -13.15 -45.57
N LEU A 33 41.94 -12.39 -44.99
CA LEU A 33 41.85 -12.14 -43.55
C LEU A 33 41.08 -13.24 -42.78
N GLY A 34 40.66 -14.33 -43.43
CA GLY A 34 39.99 -15.45 -42.78
C GLY A 34 38.59 -15.14 -42.23
N TYR A 35 37.91 -14.14 -42.76
CA TYR A 35 36.60 -13.69 -42.28
C TYR A 35 35.49 -14.66 -42.71
N GLN A 36 35.04 -15.53 -41.80
CA GLN A 36 33.85 -16.36 -41.97
C GLN A 36 32.60 -15.57 -41.56
N PRO A 37 31.53 -15.49 -42.39
CA PRO A 37 30.25 -14.98 -41.95
C PRO A 37 29.69 -15.93 -40.88
N GLN A 38 29.61 -15.47 -39.63
CA GLN A 38 28.88 -16.22 -38.61
C GLN A 38 27.41 -16.31 -39.03
N GLN A 39 26.97 -17.53 -39.32
CA GLN A 39 25.56 -17.91 -39.20
C GLN A 39 25.13 -17.54 -37.77
N HIS A 40 24.21 -16.58 -37.65
CA HIS A 40 23.51 -16.34 -36.39
C HIS A 40 22.64 -17.57 -36.08
N SER A 41 23.25 -18.60 -35.48
CA SER A 41 22.52 -19.67 -34.82
C SER A 41 22.00 -19.15 -33.49
N GLU A 42 20.77 -19.56 -33.15
CA GLU A 42 20.15 -19.50 -31.83
C GLU A 42 21.13 -19.86 -30.69
N LEU A 43 21.87 -18.89 -30.16
CA LEU A 43 22.71 -19.11 -28.97
C LEU A 43 23.01 -17.80 -28.24
N ALA A 44 21.96 -17.14 -27.75
CA ALA A 44 22.04 -16.14 -26.68
C ALA A 44 20.78 -16.11 -25.79
N LEU A 45 20.08 -17.25 -25.66
CA LEU A 45 19.03 -17.47 -24.65
C LEU A 45 19.56 -18.39 -23.53
N GLY A 46 20.84 -18.25 -23.21
CA GLY A 46 21.50 -18.96 -22.11
C GLY A 46 21.42 -18.16 -20.81
N LYS A 47 20.47 -18.55 -19.95
CA LYS A 47 20.33 -18.16 -18.52
C LYS A 47 19.87 -16.72 -18.24
N LEU A 48 18.74 -16.30 -18.80
CA LEU A 48 17.90 -15.38 -18.04
C LEU A 48 17.26 -16.16 -16.88
N ASN A 49 17.37 -15.65 -15.66
CA ASN A 49 16.68 -16.19 -14.50
C ASN A 49 15.18 -16.28 -14.85
N PRO A 50 14.50 -17.44 -14.72
CA PRO A 50 13.07 -17.54 -14.98
C PRO A 50 12.30 -16.44 -14.26
N ALA A 51 12.66 -16.13 -13.01
CA ALA A 51 12.06 -15.03 -12.25
C ALA A 51 12.21 -13.65 -12.95
N LEU A 52 13.34 -13.35 -13.59
CA LEU A 52 13.55 -12.10 -14.34
C LEU A 52 12.75 -12.04 -15.65
N VAL A 53 12.56 -13.18 -16.34
CA VAL A 53 11.69 -13.25 -17.53
C VAL A 53 10.22 -13.11 -17.13
N PHE A 54 9.82 -13.75 -16.04
CA PHE A 54 8.46 -13.69 -15.51
C PHE A 54 8.11 -12.30 -14.95
N ASP A 55 9.05 -11.60 -14.33
CA ASP A 55 8.82 -10.25 -13.79
C ASP A 55 8.59 -9.22 -14.92
N ARG A 56 9.36 -9.30 -16.01
CA ARG A 56 9.10 -8.50 -17.22
C ARG A 56 7.73 -8.78 -17.84
N GLY A 57 7.28 -10.03 -17.79
CA GLY A 57 5.95 -10.41 -18.29
C GLY A 57 4.81 -9.77 -17.50
N ALA A 58 4.92 -9.76 -16.16
CA ALA A 58 3.94 -9.12 -15.29
C ALA A 58 3.91 -7.60 -15.49
N THR A 59 5.08 -6.93 -15.46
CA THR A 59 5.17 -5.48 -15.70
C THR A 59 4.58 -5.08 -17.04
N TYR A 60 4.88 -5.83 -18.11
CA TYR A 60 4.30 -5.57 -19.43
C TYR A 60 2.77 -5.75 -19.44
N ALA A 61 2.25 -6.81 -18.81
CA ALA A 61 0.81 -7.05 -18.73
C ALA A 61 0.08 -5.94 -17.95
N HIS A 62 0.64 -5.49 -16.83
CA HIS A 62 0.14 -4.34 -16.08
C HIS A 62 0.21 -3.05 -16.91
N GLY A 63 1.31 -2.85 -17.65
CA GLY A 63 1.48 -1.70 -18.54
C GLY A 63 0.47 -1.67 -19.67
N GLN A 64 0.16 -2.81 -20.31
CA GLN A 64 -0.90 -2.89 -21.32
C GLN A 64 -2.27 -2.58 -20.74
N PHE A 65 -2.59 -3.12 -19.55
CA PHE A 65 -3.83 -2.78 -18.86
C PHE A 65 -3.88 -1.27 -18.57
N TRP A 66 -2.82 -0.68 -18.03
CA TRP A 66 -2.76 0.74 -17.69
C TRP A 66 -2.91 1.63 -18.92
N LYS A 67 -2.23 1.30 -20.03
CA LYS A 67 -2.37 1.99 -21.32
C LYS A 67 -3.81 2.11 -21.81
N ASN A 68 -4.65 1.10 -21.52
CA ASN A 68 -6.04 1.08 -21.94
C ASN A 68 -6.97 1.70 -20.89
N PHE A 69 -6.68 1.52 -19.59
CA PHE A 69 -7.53 1.99 -18.51
C PHE A 69 -7.33 3.46 -18.16
N GLN A 70 -6.08 3.95 -18.21
CA GLN A 70 -5.75 5.31 -17.84
C GLN A 70 -6.48 6.38 -18.68
N PRO A 71 -6.61 6.25 -20.02
CA PRO A 71 -7.39 7.19 -20.81
C PRO A 71 -8.86 7.28 -20.38
N ILE A 72 -9.44 6.18 -19.88
CA ILE A 72 -10.82 6.15 -19.38
C ILE A 72 -10.93 6.96 -18.09
N LEU A 73 -9.93 6.91 -17.21
CA LEU A 73 -9.88 7.77 -16.02
C LEU A 73 -9.89 9.25 -16.40
N GLU A 74 -9.21 9.62 -17.49
CA GLU A 74 -9.15 11.02 -17.97
C GLU A 74 -10.40 11.45 -18.76
N GLU A 75 -10.98 10.58 -19.58
CA GLU A 75 -12.21 10.85 -20.34
C GLU A 75 -13.38 11.26 -19.41
N TYR A 76 -13.47 10.57 -18.27
CA TYR A 76 -14.50 10.81 -17.27
C TYR A 76 -14.02 11.69 -16.11
N ALA A 77 -12.90 12.40 -16.23
CA ALA A 77 -12.48 13.35 -15.22
C ALA A 77 -13.56 14.44 -14.98
N PRO A 78 -13.80 14.84 -13.72
CA PRO A 78 -14.55 16.06 -13.43
C PRO A 78 -13.88 17.27 -14.08
N THR A 79 -14.66 18.12 -14.75
CA THR A 79 -14.16 19.36 -15.38
C THR A 79 -14.71 20.63 -14.73
N CYS A 80 -15.61 20.47 -13.77
CA CYS A 80 -16.21 21.53 -12.97
C CYS A 80 -15.24 22.14 -11.93
N ASP A 81 -15.70 23.16 -11.21
CA ASP A 81 -14.97 23.70 -10.06
C ASP A 81 -14.81 22.61 -8.97
N SER A 82 -13.64 22.56 -8.35
CA SER A 82 -13.39 21.67 -7.20
C SER A 82 -14.28 22.03 -6.00
N PRO A 83 -14.76 21.05 -5.21
CA PRO A 83 -15.57 21.29 -4.01
C PRO A 83 -14.91 22.29 -3.07
N LYS A 84 -15.65 23.34 -2.70
CA LYS A 84 -15.17 24.42 -1.83
C LYS A 84 -15.41 24.07 -0.37
N ARG A 85 -14.37 24.10 0.45
CA ARG A 85 -14.49 23.90 1.90
C ARG A 85 -14.97 25.18 2.59
N LYS A 86 -16.03 25.04 3.39
CA LYS A 86 -16.49 26.06 4.35
C LYS A 86 -15.81 25.92 5.70
N GLY A 87 -15.26 24.74 5.99
CA GLY A 87 -14.56 24.42 7.22
C GLY A 87 -13.91 23.05 7.13
N THR A 88 -13.48 22.55 8.29
CA THR A 88 -12.86 21.23 8.46
C THR A 88 -13.75 20.40 9.37
N ALA A 89 -14.08 19.18 8.97
CA ALA A 89 -14.84 18.27 9.82
C ALA A 89 -14.02 17.87 11.06
N ASP A 90 -14.67 17.90 12.23
CA ASP A 90 -14.04 17.49 13.48
C ASP A 90 -13.82 15.97 13.50
N GLY A 91 -12.79 15.55 14.25
CA GLY A 91 -12.54 14.14 14.59
C GLY A 91 -13.53 13.65 15.63
N VAL A 92 -14.76 13.32 15.21
CA VAL A 92 -15.78 12.76 16.09
C VAL A 92 -15.59 11.25 16.17
N PHE A 93 -15.33 10.72 17.37
CA PHE A 93 -15.26 9.27 17.60
C PHE A 93 -16.56 8.57 17.15
N PHE A 94 -16.42 7.37 16.58
CA PHE A 94 -17.58 6.61 16.10
C PHE A 94 -18.55 6.23 17.23
N LYS A 95 -19.83 6.53 17.02
CA LYS A 95 -20.92 6.25 17.96
C LYS A 95 -21.97 5.31 17.35
N PRO A 96 -21.96 4.01 17.69
CA PRO A 96 -22.82 2.99 17.06
C PRO A 96 -24.25 2.94 17.64
N THR A 97 -24.50 3.61 18.76
CA THR A 97 -25.80 3.65 19.45
C THR A 97 -26.49 5.00 19.35
N GLU A 98 -25.83 6.01 18.80
CA GLU A 98 -26.33 7.38 18.70
C GLU A 98 -26.30 7.83 17.24
N GLU A 99 -27.42 8.34 16.74
CA GLU A 99 -27.45 8.98 15.43
C GLU A 99 -26.90 10.41 15.57
N VAL A 100 -25.81 10.71 14.86
CA VAL A 100 -25.15 12.02 14.87
C VAL A 100 -25.46 12.69 13.52
N PRO A 101 -25.78 14.00 13.49
CA PRO A 101 -26.00 14.70 12.23
C PRO A 101 -24.73 14.71 11.37
N ARG A 102 -24.89 14.48 10.07
CA ARG A 102 -23.79 14.52 9.10
C ARG A 102 -23.27 15.95 8.93
N PRO A 103 -21.95 16.19 8.98
CA PRO A 103 -21.40 17.51 8.70
C PRO A 103 -21.68 17.92 7.25
N ASP A 104 -21.99 19.21 7.06
CA ASP A 104 -22.25 19.82 5.74
C ASP A 104 -21.32 21.02 5.54
N LEU A 105 -20.05 20.72 5.23
CA LEU A 105 -18.94 21.68 5.22
C LEU A 105 -18.36 21.89 3.81
N LEU A 106 -19.04 21.39 2.78
CA LEU A 106 -18.70 21.60 1.38
C LEU A 106 -19.77 22.39 0.66
N GLU A 107 -19.33 23.14 -0.34
CA GLU A 107 -20.19 23.80 -1.31
C GLU A 107 -19.76 23.48 -2.73
N MET A 108 -20.76 23.16 -3.55
CA MET A 108 -20.66 22.99 -4.99
C MET A 108 -21.90 23.61 -5.62
N LYS A 109 -21.78 24.11 -6.85
CA LYS A 109 -22.96 24.57 -7.58
C LYS A 109 -23.80 23.36 -8.01
N PRO A 110 -25.13 23.46 -8.10
CA PRO A 110 -25.97 22.35 -8.56
C PRO A 110 -25.52 21.78 -9.91
N GLU A 111 -25.14 22.62 -10.86
CA GLU A 111 -24.61 22.21 -12.16
C GLU A 111 -23.30 21.41 -12.07
N ASP A 112 -22.41 21.73 -11.12
CA ASP A 112 -21.17 20.99 -10.88
C ASP A 112 -21.47 19.60 -10.32
N VAL A 113 -22.47 19.50 -9.42
CA VAL A 113 -22.94 18.21 -8.86
C VAL A 113 -23.55 17.32 -9.95
N GLU A 114 -24.36 17.90 -10.84
CA GLU A 114 -24.95 17.18 -11.97
C GLU A 114 -23.87 16.72 -12.99
N GLU A 115 -22.89 17.57 -13.30
CA GLU A 115 -21.77 17.18 -14.17
C GLU A 115 -20.98 16.02 -13.56
N MET A 116 -20.61 16.13 -12.27
CA MET A 116 -19.89 15.06 -11.59
C MET A 116 -20.71 13.77 -11.53
N ARG A 117 -22.04 13.85 -11.35
CA ARG A 117 -22.94 12.68 -11.40
C ARG A 117 -22.93 12.04 -12.78
N ASP A 118 -23.04 12.81 -13.85
CA ASP A 118 -22.99 12.32 -15.23
C ASP A 118 -21.65 11.64 -15.53
N LYS A 119 -20.54 12.28 -15.18
CA LYS A 119 -19.18 11.74 -15.33
C LYS A 119 -18.98 10.45 -14.54
N HIS A 120 -19.39 10.44 -13.28
CA HIS A 120 -19.30 9.27 -12.40
C HIS A 120 -20.14 8.11 -12.92
N THR A 121 -21.39 8.35 -13.33
CA THR A 121 -22.29 7.33 -13.88
C THR A 121 -21.70 6.72 -15.16
N LYS A 122 -21.23 7.55 -16.10
CA LYS A 122 -20.61 7.05 -17.33
C LYS A 122 -19.31 6.29 -17.08
N PHE A 123 -18.51 6.71 -16.08
CA PHE A 123 -17.33 5.95 -15.68
C PHE A 123 -17.71 4.57 -15.12
N VAL A 124 -18.73 4.50 -14.25
CA VAL A 124 -19.25 3.23 -13.71
C VAL A 124 -19.70 2.32 -14.84
N ASP A 125 -20.42 2.84 -15.84
CA ASP A 125 -20.82 2.07 -17.02
C ASP A 125 -19.61 1.58 -17.83
N ALA A 126 -18.63 2.46 -18.08
CA ALA A 126 -17.44 2.16 -18.87
C ALA A 126 -16.58 1.05 -18.25
N ILE A 127 -16.42 1.03 -16.92
CA ILE A 127 -15.62 0.01 -16.25
C ILE A 127 -16.29 -1.36 -16.21
N MET A 128 -17.56 -1.49 -16.59
CA MET A 128 -18.23 -2.81 -16.69
C MET A 128 -17.75 -3.65 -17.87
N GLU A 129 -17.01 -3.03 -18.81
CA GLU A 129 -16.40 -3.71 -19.94
C GLU A 129 -15.44 -4.83 -19.46
N PRO A 130 -15.71 -6.12 -19.78
CA PRO A 130 -14.90 -7.24 -19.32
C PRO A 130 -13.43 -7.18 -19.74
N SER A 131 -13.13 -6.53 -20.87
CA SER A 131 -11.74 -6.39 -21.33
C SER A 131 -10.88 -5.50 -20.43
N LEU A 132 -11.49 -4.67 -19.57
CA LEU A 132 -10.80 -3.91 -18.51
C LEU A 132 -10.57 -4.74 -17.25
N THR A 133 -9.76 -5.79 -17.37
CA THR A 133 -9.40 -6.63 -16.22
C THR A 133 -7.93 -6.41 -15.85
N PRO A 134 -7.61 -5.94 -14.62
CA PRO A 134 -6.23 -5.85 -14.16
C PRO A 134 -5.57 -7.23 -14.20
N TYR A 135 -4.35 -7.33 -14.70
CA TYR A 135 -3.61 -8.60 -14.75
C TYR A 135 -3.39 -9.17 -13.34
N TYR A 136 -3.54 -10.47 -13.17
CA TYR A 136 -3.13 -11.23 -11.98
C TYR A 136 -2.94 -12.70 -12.35
N ARG A 137 -2.24 -13.46 -11.49
CA ARG A 137 -2.10 -14.91 -11.62
C ARG A 137 -3.22 -15.60 -10.86
N SER A 138 -4.00 -16.43 -11.56
CA SER A 138 -5.16 -17.07 -10.96
C SER A 138 -4.80 -17.97 -9.78
N ASN A 139 -5.68 -18.02 -8.77
CA ASN A 139 -5.50 -18.83 -7.55
C ASN A 139 -4.22 -18.52 -6.75
N THR A 140 -3.67 -17.32 -6.89
CA THR A 140 -2.54 -16.87 -6.08
C THR A 140 -3.01 -15.95 -4.96
N ARG A 141 -2.25 -15.94 -3.87
CA ARG A 141 -2.41 -14.99 -2.78
C ARG A 141 -1.06 -14.41 -2.39
N GLY A 142 -1.06 -13.16 -1.95
CA GLY A 142 0.15 -12.50 -1.51
C GLY A 142 -0.13 -11.23 -0.74
N ILE A 143 0.94 -10.69 -0.16
CA ILE A 143 0.91 -9.43 0.56
C ILE A 143 1.46 -8.34 -0.35
N VAL A 144 0.86 -7.17 -0.30
CA VAL A 144 1.22 -6.01 -1.10
C VAL A 144 1.47 -4.85 -0.18
N THR A 145 2.56 -4.12 -0.38
CA THR A 145 2.85 -2.92 0.40
C THR A 145 3.39 -1.82 -0.51
N THR A 146 3.29 -0.57 -0.07
CA THR A 146 4.03 0.55 -0.66
C THR A 146 5.07 1.02 0.34
N ALA A 147 6.34 0.88 0.01
CA ALA A 147 7.43 1.28 0.91
C ALA A 147 8.64 1.73 0.10
N GLY A 148 8.91 3.04 0.05
CA GLY A 148 10.07 3.63 -0.60
C GLY A 148 10.77 4.65 0.30
N GLY A 149 12.06 4.88 0.06
CA GLY A 149 12.88 5.81 0.84
C GLY A 149 12.75 5.57 2.35
N LYS A 150 12.27 6.58 3.10
CA LYS A 150 12.16 6.52 4.57
C LYS A 150 11.22 5.44 5.11
N TYR A 151 10.41 4.81 4.26
CA TYR A 151 9.51 3.73 4.65
C TYR A 151 10.16 2.34 4.50
N LEU A 152 11.24 2.18 3.73
CA LEU A 152 11.94 0.90 3.57
C LEU A 152 12.46 0.34 4.91
N PRO A 153 13.09 1.14 5.80
CA PRO A 153 13.52 0.61 7.09
C PRO A 153 12.36 0.18 7.99
N VAL A 154 11.26 0.94 7.98
CA VAL A 154 10.05 0.64 8.75
C VAL A 154 9.43 -0.68 8.28
N PHE A 155 9.25 -0.81 6.98
CA PHE A 155 8.70 -2.04 6.39
C PHE A 155 9.63 -3.23 6.62
N THR A 156 10.95 -3.04 6.65
CA THR A 156 11.89 -4.13 6.98
C THR A 156 11.63 -4.69 8.38
N VAL A 157 11.31 -3.84 9.36
CA VAL A 157 10.88 -4.28 10.71
C VAL A 157 9.55 -5.02 10.63
N SER A 158 8.53 -4.45 9.96
CA SER A 158 7.22 -5.08 9.79
C SER A 158 7.32 -6.46 9.13
N LEU A 159 8.09 -6.58 8.05
CA LEU A 159 8.31 -7.84 7.32
C LEU A 159 8.97 -8.89 8.21
N ARG A 160 9.96 -8.51 9.02
CA ARG A 160 10.60 -9.43 9.96
C ARG A 160 9.64 -9.89 11.05
N MET A 161 8.83 -8.98 11.59
CA MET A 161 7.77 -9.34 12.52
C MET A 161 6.76 -10.32 11.90
N LEU A 162 6.33 -10.07 10.66
CA LEU A 162 5.50 -11.02 9.91
C LEU A 162 6.19 -12.39 9.77
N ARG A 163 7.50 -12.46 9.51
CA ARG A 163 8.21 -13.75 9.43
C ARG A 163 8.31 -14.46 10.78
N ASN A 164 8.38 -13.72 11.88
CA ASN A 164 8.35 -14.28 13.24
C ASN A 164 7.02 -14.94 13.61
N THR A 165 5.91 -14.56 12.96
CA THR A 165 4.62 -15.25 13.16
C THR A 165 4.56 -16.63 12.50
N GLY A 166 5.58 -17.00 11.72
CA GLY A 166 5.62 -18.20 10.90
C GLY A 166 5.10 -17.98 9.48
N CYS A 167 4.56 -16.80 9.17
CA CYS A 167 4.04 -16.49 7.84
C CYS A 167 5.16 -16.54 6.78
N ARG A 168 4.90 -17.24 5.67
CA ARG A 168 5.82 -17.36 4.51
C ARG A 168 5.22 -16.83 3.22
N THR A 169 4.06 -16.18 3.29
CA THR A 169 3.37 -15.61 2.13
C THR A 169 4.27 -14.59 1.43
N PRO A 170 4.39 -14.66 0.09
CA PRO A 170 5.27 -13.78 -0.64
C PRO A 170 4.74 -12.34 -0.63
N VAL A 171 5.66 -11.38 -0.63
CA VAL A 171 5.34 -9.94 -0.57
C VAL A 171 5.80 -9.23 -1.83
N GLU A 172 4.96 -8.38 -2.40
CA GLU A 172 5.33 -7.40 -3.43
C GLU A 172 5.43 -6.01 -2.80
N VAL A 173 6.63 -5.44 -2.83
CA VAL A 173 6.97 -4.13 -2.28
C VAL A 173 6.98 -3.12 -3.42
N PHE A 174 5.95 -2.28 -3.50
CA PHE A 174 5.83 -1.28 -4.54
C PHE A 174 6.61 -0.02 -4.19
N LEU A 175 7.55 0.32 -5.07
CA LEU A 175 8.34 1.54 -5.06
C LEU A 175 7.75 2.53 -6.06
N ALA A 176 7.75 3.81 -5.76
CA ALA A 176 7.20 4.83 -6.65
C ALA A 176 7.98 4.90 -7.97
N ASN A 177 9.30 4.86 -7.91
CA ASN A 177 10.17 4.99 -9.08
C ASN A 177 11.56 4.36 -8.84
N ARG A 178 12.40 4.34 -9.87
CA ARG A 178 13.74 3.72 -9.82
C ARG A 178 14.70 4.36 -8.80
N LYS A 179 14.48 5.59 -8.36
CA LYS A 179 15.34 6.24 -7.35
C LYS A 179 15.13 5.66 -5.95
N GLU A 180 13.96 5.07 -5.69
CA GLU A 180 13.68 4.38 -4.43
C GLU A 180 14.18 2.92 -4.44
N TYR A 181 14.69 2.42 -5.58
CA TYR A 181 15.20 1.07 -5.68
C TYR A 181 16.60 0.99 -5.08
N GLU A 182 16.72 0.30 -3.95
CA GLU A 182 17.98 0.07 -3.24
C GLU A 182 18.44 -1.38 -3.47
N PRO A 183 19.47 -1.64 -4.30
CA PRO A 183 19.79 -3.00 -4.75
C PRO A 183 20.07 -3.99 -3.62
N HIS A 184 20.79 -3.59 -2.58
CA HIS A 184 21.06 -4.49 -1.46
C HIS A 184 19.77 -4.85 -0.70
N ILE A 185 18.92 -3.86 -0.43
CA ILE A 185 17.64 -4.08 0.26
C ILE A 185 16.70 -4.94 -0.60
N CYS A 186 16.53 -4.62 -1.88
CA CYS A 186 15.59 -5.30 -2.76
C CYS A 186 16.05 -6.71 -3.18
N ASP A 187 17.31 -6.85 -3.63
CA ASP A 187 17.80 -8.08 -4.27
C ASP A 187 18.45 -9.08 -3.31
N VAL A 188 18.76 -8.64 -2.09
CA VAL A 188 19.34 -9.49 -1.03
C VAL A 188 18.37 -9.59 0.14
N VAL A 189 18.15 -8.50 0.88
CA VAL A 189 17.41 -8.53 2.15
C VAL A 189 15.95 -8.96 1.96
N PHE A 190 15.21 -8.29 1.10
CA PHE A 190 13.80 -8.60 0.84
C PHE A 190 13.64 -9.94 0.13
N LYS A 191 14.53 -10.25 -0.81
CA LYS A 191 14.53 -11.55 -1.48
C LYS A 191 14.66 -12.72 -0.49
N ASP A 192 15.57 -12.62 0.47
CA ASP A 192 15.76 -13.65 1.52
C ASP A 192 14.55 -13.75 2.46
N LEU A 193 13.82 -12.65 2.64
CA LEU A 193 12.56 -12.59 3.37
C LEU A 193 11.32 -12.95 2.51
N ASN A 194 11.50 -13.56 1.33
CA ASN A 194 10.45 -13.90 0.37
C ASN A 194 9.59 -12.68 -0.03
N ALA A 195 10.25 -11.55 -0.28
CA ALA A 195 9.68 -10.32 -0.78
C ALA A 195 10.41 -9.87 -2.06
N LYS A 196 9.73 -9.15 -2.94
CA LYS A 196 10.33 -8.57 -4.14
C LYS A 196 9.89 -7.13 -4.33
N CYS A 197 10.82 -6.28 -4.79
CA CYS A 197 10.51 -4.91 -5.15
C CYS A 197 9.89 -4.84 -6.55
N VAL A 198 8.85 -4.02 -6.72
CA VAL A 198 8.20 -3.71 -8.00
C VAL A 198 8.18 -2.20 -8.17
N VAL A 199 8.64 -1.69 -9.31
CA VAL A 199 8.73 -0.24 -9.55
C VAL A 199 7.50 0.23 -10.33
N LEU A 200 6.68 1.09 -9.72
CA LEU A 200 5.42 1.57 -10.30
C LEU A 200 5.63 2.35 -11.60
N ASP A 201 6.64 3.20 -11.65
CA ASP A 201 6.91 4.05 -12.83
C ASP A 201 7.11 3.26 -14.13
N GLU A 202 7.61 2.02 -14.05
CA GLU A 202 7.73 1.12 -15.22
C GLU A 202 6.39 0.68 -15.80
N VAL A 203 5.35 0.66 -14.98
CA VAL A 203 3.98 0.39 -15.44
C VAL A 203 3.33 1.69 -15.91
N LEU A 204 3.51 2.77 -15.14
CA LEU A 204 2.84 4.04 -15.39
C LEU A 204 3.24 4.69 -16.73
N THR A 205 4.50 4.52 -17.14
CA THR A 205 5.05 5.03 -18.41
C THR A 205 4.43 4.43 -19.68
N PHE A 206 3.58 3.40 -19.57
CA PHE A 206 2.84 2.86 -20.72
C PHE A 206 1.70 3.77 -21.19
N ALA A 207 1.24 4.70 -20.36
CA ALA A 207 0.25 5.70 -20.69
C ALA A 207 0.88 7.10 -20.71
N ASN A 208 0.47 7.94 -21.65
CA ASN A 208 0.90 9.33 -21.73
C ASN A 208 -0.01 10.19 -20.85
N SER A 209 0.22 10.19 -19.53
CA SER A 209 -0.48 11.11 -18.63
C SER A 209 0.41 12.28 -18.23
N SER A 210 -0.17 13.48 -18.17
CA SER A 210 0.45 14.66 -17.57
C SER A 210 0.18 14.76 -16.06
N LYS A 211 -0.69 13.89 -15.50
CA LYS A 211 -1.08 13.95 -14.09
C LYS A 211 -0.03 13.26 -13.22
N GLU A 212 0.53 14.02 -12.28
CA GLU A 212 1.48 13.50 -11.31
C GLU A 212 0.75 12.67 -10.25
N ILE A 213 1.11 11.39 -10.12
CA ILE A 213 0.61 10.48 -9.08
C ILE A 213 1.41 10.70 -7.80
N LYS A 214 0.73 10.92 -6.68
CA LYS A 214 1.35 11.23 -5.37
C LYS A 214 0.76 10.42 -4.23
N SER A 215 1.61 10.16 -3.23
CA SER A 215 1.23 9.76 -1.86
C SER A 215 0.20 8.61 -1.82
N TYR A 216 -1.00 8.87 -1.33
CA TYR A 216 -2.09 7.91 -1.11
C TYR A 216 -2.51 7.14 -2.36
N GLN A 217 -2.29 7.71 -3.55
CA GLN A 217 -2.65 7.07 -4.81
C GLN A 217 -1.81 5.80 -5.09
N PHE A 218 -0.63 5.66 -4.47
CA PHE A 218 0.23 4.49 -4.68
C PHE A 218 -0.38 3.20 -4.12
N LYS A 219 -1.19 3.26 -3.06
CA LYS A 219 -1.81 2.08 -2.44
C LYS A 219 -2.72 1.35 -3.40
N ILE A 220 -3.64 2.06 -4.03
CA ILE A 220 -4.56 1.47 -5.01
C ILE A 220 -3.82 0.99 -6.27
N LEU A 221 -2.78 1.70 -6.71
CA LEU A 221 -1.95 1.27 -7.84
C LEU A 221 -1.18 -0.01 -7.53
N ALA A 222 -0.64 -0.13 -6.31
CA ALA A 222 0.03 -1.35 -5.86
C ALA A 222 -0.93 -2.55 -5.86
N MET A 223 -2.17 -2.38 -5.39
CA MET A 223 -3.18 -3.44 -5.47
C MET A 223 -3.58 -3.79 -6.92
N LEU A 224 -3.77 -2.78 -7.78
CA LEU A 224 -4.09 -2.99 -9.19
C LEU A 224 -2.95 -3.68 -9.96
N PHE A 225 -1.70 -3.32 -9.65
CA PHE A 225 -0.50 -3.81 -10.34
C PHE A 225 0.22 -4.94 -9.61
N SER A 226 -0.38 -5.47 -8.54
CA SER A 226 0.08 -6.72 -7.95
C SER A 226 -0.24 -7.91 -8.85
N SER A 227 0.67 -8.88 -8.86
CA SER A 227 0.50 -10.13 -9.61
C SER A 227 -0.40 -11.15 -8.90
N TYR A 228 -0.87 -10.85 -7.68
CA TYR A 228 -1.71 -11.75 -6.89
C TYR A 228 -3.20 -11.60 -7.18
N GLU A 229 -3.95 -12.70 -7.17
CA GLU A 229 -5.43 -12.64 -7.27
C GLU A 229 -6.05 -12.17 -5.94
N ASN A 230 -5.60 -12.74 -4.82
CA ASN A 230 -6.08 -12.41 -3.48
C ASN A 230 -4.98 -11.68 -2.71
N ILE A 231 -5.27 -10.46 -2.29
CA ILE A 231 -4.30 -9.52 -1.74
C ILE A 231 -4.62 -9.28 -0.27
N LEU A 232 -3.58 -9.25 0.57
CA LEU A 232 -3.56 -8.46 1.80
C LEU A 232 -2.68 -7.24 1.50
N PHE A 233 -3.28 -6.06 1.39
CA PHE A 233 -2.53 -4.81 1.40
C PHE A 233 -2.14 -4.50 2.85
N LEU A 234 -0.88 -4.13 3.06
CA LEU A 234 -0.30 -3.85 4.36
C LEU A 234 0.56 -2.58 4.26
N ASP A 235 0.21 -1.52 4.98
CA ASP A 235 1.05 -0.32 5.08
C ASP A 235 2.42 -0.66 5.69
N ALA A 236 3.44 0.12 5.33
CA ALA A 236 4.83 -0.14 5.76
C ALA A 236 5.01 -0.19 7.29
N ASP A 237 4.15 0.54 8.01
CA ASP A 237 4.10 0.73 9.45
C ASP A 237 2.95 -0.02 10.14
N ALA A 238 2.42 -1.02 9.46
CA ALA A 238 1.51 -2.02 10.03
C ALA A 238 2.31 -3.28 10.41
N PHE A 239 2.26 -3.69 11.67
CA PHE A 239 3.07 -4.74 12.26
C PHE A 239 2.21 -5.96 12.63
N PRO A 240 2.34 -7.09 11.89
CA PRO A 240 1.57 -8.29 12.17
C PRO A 240 1.95 -8.96 13.49
N LEU A 241 0.94 -9.30 14.29
CA LEU A 241 1.08 -10.02 15.55
C LEU A 241 0.84 -11.54 15.40
N ARG A 242 0.18 -11.94 14.31
CA ARG A 242 -0.21 -13.32 14.00
C ARG A 242 -0.02 -13.59 12.50
N ASP A 243 -0.06 -14.86 12.10
CA ASP A 243 -0.08 -15.20 10.67
C ASP A 243 -1.47 -14.89 10.10
N PRO A 244 -1.60 -13.97 9.12
CA PRO A 244 -2.90 -13.57 8.58
C PRO A 244 -3.45 -14.53 7.50
N ASN A 245 -2.77 -15.66 7.23
CA ASN A 245 -3.12 -16.55 6.13
C ASN A 245 -4.45 -17.29 6.28
N ASP A 246 -4.90 -17.53 7.51
CA ASP A 246 -6.15 -18.21 7.81
C ASP A 246 -7.36 -17.40 7.32
N ILE A 247 -7.26 -16.06 7.32
CA ILE A 247 -8.27 -15.15 6.78
C ILE A 247 -8.57 -15.48 5.32
N PHE A 248 -7.58 -15.69 4.45
CA PHE A 248 -7.80 -16.03 3.04
C PHE A 248 -8.59 -17.32 2.81
N THR A 249 -8.59 -18.23 3.79
CA THR A 249 -9.28 -19.53 3.72
C THR A 249 -10.53 -19.59 4.58
N SER A 250 -10.88 -18.50 5.27
CA SER A 250 -12.01 -18.43 6.17
C SER A 250 -13.35 -18.33 5.41
N ASP A 251 -14.42 -18.77 6.05
CA ASP A 251 -15.79 -18.58 5.52
C ASP A 251 -16.13 -17.09 5.36
N LEU A 252 -15.57 -16.23 6.22
CA LEU A 252 -15.68 -14.78 6.10
C LEU A 252 -15.12 -14.30 4.76
N TYR A 253 -13.86 -14.64 4.45
CA TYR A 253 -13.25 -14.17 3.21
C TYR A 253 -13.93 -14.79 1.98
N ASN A 254 -14.31 -16.07 2.03
CA ASN A 254 -15.06 -16.71 0.95
C ASN A 254 -16.40 -16.01 0.67
N LYS A 255 -17.04 -15.42 1.69
CA LYS A 255 -18.31 -14.72 1.55
C LYS A 255 -18.15 -13.28 1.06
N PHE A 256 -17.19 -12.54 1.60
CA PHE A 256 -17.10 -11.11 1.34
C PHE A 256 -15.97 -10.75 0.39
N GLN A 257 -14.80 -11.39 0.46
CA GLN A 257 -13.65 -11.13 -0.42
C GLN A 257 -13.12 -9.68 -0.47
N LEU A 258 -13.75 -8.75 0.25
CA LEU A 258 -13.24 -7.45 0.67
C LEU A 258 -13.41 -7.34 2.19
N ILE A 259 -12.29 -7.26 2.93
CA ILE A 259 -12.28 -7.06 4.38
C ILE A 259 -11.46 -5.80 4.71
N THR A 260 -12.03 -4.93 5.53
CA THR A 260 -11.40 -3.68 5.98
C THR A 260 -11.51 -3.52 7.49
N TRP A 261 -10.71 -2.62 8.06
CA TRP A 261 -10.77 -2.28 9.48
C TRP A 261 -11.42 -0.90 9.70
N PRO A 262 -12.06 -0.66 10.85
CA PRO A 262 -12.60 0.64 11.20
C PRO A 262 -11.45 1.58 11.60
N ASP A 263 -11.65 2.89 11.47
CA ASP A 263 -10.85 3.94 12.10
C ASP A 263 -11.53 4.34 13.44
N PHE A 264 -10.90 5.22 14.23
CA PHE A 264 -11.51 5.79 15.44
C PHE A 264 -12.77 6.62 15.16
N TRP A 265 -12.83 7.21 13.98
CA TRP A 265 -13.77 8.29 13.64
C TRP A 265 -15.08 7.77 13.06
N GLY A 266 -16.17 8.51 13.26
CA GLY A 266 -17.34 8.40 12.42
C GLY A 266 -17.07 8.95 11.02
N SER A 267 -17.81 8.46 10.01
CA SER A 267 -17.68 8.99 8.65
C SER A 267 -18.07 10.47 8.59
N SER A 268 -17.26 11.28 7.92
CA SER A 268 -17.57 12.67 7.59
C SER A 268 -17.83 12.87 6.09
N ALA A 269 -18.15 11.81 5.34
CA ALA A 269 -18.46 11.93 3.91
C ALA A 269 -19.64 12.90 3.68
N SER A 270 -19.52 13.76 2.68
CA SER A 270 -20.53 14.77 2.36
C SER A 270 -21.77 14.15 1.71
N LYS A 271 -22.95 14.72 1.97
CA LYS A 271 -24.19 14.39 1.24
C LYS A 271 -24.04 14.54 -0.28
N LEU A 272 -23.17 15.45 -0.73
CA LEU A 272 -22.90 15.69 -2.15
C LEU A 272 -22.27 14.46 -2.81
N TYR A 273 -21.43 13.69 -2.10
CA TYR A 273 -20.89 12.43 -2.63
C TYR A 273 -22.02 11.46 -2.98
N TYR A 274 -22.96 11.25 -2.07
CA TYR A 274 -24.06 10.31 -2.27
C TYR A 274 -24.99 10.76 -3.41
N GLN A 275 -25.18 12.07 -3.58
CA GLN A 275 -25.87 12.64 -4.74
C GLN A 275 -25.12 12.39 -6.05
N ILE A 276 -23.78 12.57 -6.07
CA ILE A 276 -22.94 12.31 -7.26
C ILE A 276 -22.93 10.82 -7.61
N ALA A 277 -22.80 9.96 -6.60
CA ALA A 277 -22.73 8.52 -6.78
C ALA A 277 -24.12 7.86 -6.99
N SER A 278 -25.20 8.64 -6.88
CA SER A 278 -26.60 8.18 -7.02
C SER A 278 -26.94 7.00 -6.10
N ILE A 279 -26.44 7.03 -4.86
CA ILE A 279 -26.70 6.01 -3.83
C ILE A 279 -27.32 6.64 -2.60
N ASN A 280 -27.98 5.82 -1.78
CA ASN A 280 -28.57 6.27 -0.52
C ASN A 280 -27.49 6.72 0.46
N GLU A 281 -27.77 7.82 1.16
CA GLU A 281 -26.94 8.27 2.27
C GLU A 281 -27.12 7.32 3.48
N PRO A 282 -26.05 6.66 3.95
CA PRO A 282 -26.11 5.80 5.13
C PRO A 282 -26.16 6.65 6.40
N LYS A 283 -26.67 6.06 7.49
CA LYS A 283 -26.57 6.70 8.81
C LYS A 283 -25.15 6.64 9.35
N LEU A 284 -24.75 7.66 10.10
CA LEU A 284 -23.40 7.75 10.67
C LEU A 284 -23.10 6.74 11.79
N ASN A 285 -24.11 6.04 12.29
CA ASN A 285 -23.96 4.99 13.30
C ASN A 285 -23.96 3.57 12.71
N GLU A 286 -24.03 3.42 11.39
CA GLU A 286 -24.00 2.10 10.73
C GLU A 286 -22.62 1.44 10.85
N HIS A 287 -21.56 2.18 10.52
CA HIS A 287 -20.18 1.72 10.63
C HIS A 287 -19.23 2.92 10.80
N ALA A 288 -18.04 2.67 11.34
CA ALA A 288 -17.01 3.69 11.48
C ALA A 288 -16.44 4.09 10.10
N SER A 289 -15.71 5.20 10.08
CA SER A 289 -14.74 5.51 9.02
C SER A 289 -13.77 4.33 8.84
N THR A 290 -13.11 4.22 7.70
CA THR A 290 -12.24 3.08 7.40
C THR A 290 -10.78 3.42 7.68
N GLU A 291 -10.02 2.50 8.27
CA GLU A 291 -8.57 2.56 8.26
C GLU A 291 -8.05 1.65 7.13
N SER A 292 -7.19 2.19 6.27
CA SER A 292 -6.81 1.54 5.00
C SER A 292 -5.41 0.97 5.00
N GLY A 293 -4.73 0.98 6.16
CA GLY A 293 -3.44 0.31 6.32
C GLY A 293 -3.49 -1.19 6.04
N GLU A 294 -4.67 -1.79 6.19
CA GLU A 294 -4.89 -3.23 6.08
C GLU A 294 -6.16 -3.48 5.29
N ILE A 295 -6.03 -4.13 4.12
CA ILE A 295 -7.18 -4.46 3.27
C ILE A 295 -6.98 -5.85 2.70
N PHE A 296 -7.93 -6.76 2.95
CA PHE A 296 -8.01 -7.98 2.14
C PHE A 296 -8.92 -7.72 0.95
N ILE A 297 -8.49 -8.06 -0.25
CA ILE A 297 -9.30 -7.90 -1.45
C ILE A 297 -8.99 -8.97 -2.50
N SER A 298 -10.02 -9.50 -3.17
CA SER A 298 -9.85 -10.37 -4.34
C SER A 298 -10.03 -9.57 -5.62
N LYS A 299 -8.97 -9.48 -6.44
CA LYS A 299 -9.05 -8.79 -7.74
C LYS A 299 -10.06 -9.42 -8.68
N LYS A 300 -10.30 -10.73 -8.52
CA LYS A 300 -11.23 -11.49 -9.34
C LYS A 300 -12.68 -11.11 -9.05
N SER A 301 -13.08 -11.07 -7.77
CA SER A 301 -14.47 -10.77 -7.40
C SER A 301 -14.76 -9.29 -7.20
N HIS A 302 -13.73 -8.48 -6.92
CA HIS A 302 -13.85 -7.03 -6.69
C HIS A 302 -13.17 -6.21 -7.79
N ARG A 303 -13.23 -6.70 -9.03
CA ARG A 303 -12.64 -6.01 -10.18
C ARG A 303 -13.22 -4.60 -10.31
N ALA A 304 -14.54 -4.47 -10.30
CA ALA A 304 -15.19 -3.18 -10.50
C ALA A 304 -14.95 -2.24 -9.32
N THR A 305 -14.99 -2.75 -8.08
CA THR A 305 -14.58 -1.98 -6.89
C THR A 305 -13.16 -1.42 -7.02
N LEU A 306 -12.19 -2.22 -7.48
CA LEU A 306 -10.81 -1.76 -7.65
C LEU A 306 -10.69 -0.64 -8.70
N LEU A 307 -11.39 -0.77 -9.83
CA LEU A 307 -11.36 0.26 -10.88
C LEU A 307 -12.03 1.55 -10.43
N LEU A 308 -13.16 1.47 -9.73
CA LEU A 308 -13.86 2.64 -9.20
C LEU A 308 -13.10 3.29 -8.03
N ALA A 309 -12.51 2.50 -7.13
CA ALA A 309 -11.60 3.01 -6.11
C ALA A 309 -10.41 3.72 -6.75
N MET A 310 -9.85 3.20 -7.85
CA MET A 310 -8.80 3.88 -8.59
C MET A 310 -9.25 5.22 -9.15
N TYR A 311 -10.45 5.32 -9.73
CA TYR A 311 -11.01 6.58 -10.19
C TYR A 311 -11.17 7.61 -9.07
N TYR A 312 -11.67 7.18 -7.92
CA TYR A 312 -11.77 8.02 -6.73
C TYR A 312 -10.41 8.52 -6.25
N ASN A 313 -9.39 7.66 -6.22
CA ASN A 313 -8.04 8.05 -5.84
C ASN A 313 -7.35 8.92 -6.90
N TYR A 314 -7.55 8.63 -8.19
CA TYR A 314 -6.96 9.38 -9.30
C TYR A 314 -7.45 10.82 -9.33
N HIS A 315 -8.72 11.06 -9.01
CA HIS A 315 -9.33 12.40 -8.88
C HIS A 315 -9.52 12.84 -7.42
N GLY A 316 -8.85 12.17 -6.50
CA GLY A 316 -9.00 12.34 -5.05
C GLY A 316 -8.57 13.71 -4.55
N PRO A 317 -7.31 14.14 -4.77
CA PRO A 317 -6.78 15.38 -4.20
C PRO A 317 -7.62 16.62 -4.52
N GLU A 318 -8.16 16.67 -5.73
CA GLU A 318 -8.95 17.80 -6.21
C GLU A 318 -10.44 17.65 -5.86
N TYR A 319 -11.01 16.44 -5.90
CA TYR A 319 -12.45 16.23 -5.77
C TYR A 319 -12.81 15.24 -4.66
N TYR A 320 -12.54 13.95 -4.86
CA TYR A 320 -13.17 12.89 -4.07
C TYR A 320 -12.68 12.82 -2.62
N TYR A 321 -11.41 13.14 -2.31
CA TYR A 321 -10.95 13.15 -0.92
C TYR A 321 -11.69 14.21 -0.09
N LYS A 322 -11.95 15.38 -0.69
CA LYS A 322 -12.76 16.42 -0.06
C LYS A 322 -14.17 15.92 0.21
N LEU A 323 -14.79 15.29 -0.79
CA LEU A 323 -16.13 14.72 -0.68
C LEU A 323 -16.22 13.61 0.38
N PHE A 324 -15.18 12.81 0.55
CA PHE A 324 -15.17 11.69 1.50
C PHE A 324 -14.87 12.07 2.95
N SER A 325 -14.10 13.14 3.20
CA SER A 325 -13.65 13.45 4.56
C SER A 325 -13.93 14.88 5.00
N GLN A 326 -14.22 15.81 4.09
CA GLN A 326 -14.45 17.23 4.38
C GLN A 326 -13.32 17.85 5.24
N GLY A 327 -12.07 17.44 5.00
CA GLY A 327 -10.89 17.85 5.76
C GLY A 327 -10.68 17.13 7.09
N GLY A 328 -11.55 16.19 7.46
CA GLY A 328 -11.44 15.43 8.70
C GLY A 328 -10.20 14.55 8.80
N PRO A 329 -9.96 13.93 9.98
CA PRO A 329 -8.77 13.14 10.23
C PRO A 329 -8.59 11.99 9.23
N GLY A 330 -7.36 11.84 8.73
CA GLY A 330 -7.01 10.79 7.77
C GLY A 330 -7.55 11.01 6.36
N GLU A 331 -7.87 12.25 5.96
CA GLU A 331 -8.32 12.54 4.60
C GLU A 331 -7.34 12.04 3.53
N GLY A 332 -7.86 11.20 2.63
CA GLY A 332 -7.08 10.49 1.63
C GLY A 332 -7.85 9.32 1.02
N ASP A 333 -7.14 8.22 0.80
CA ASP A 333 -7.62 6.99 0.15
C ASP A 333 -8.60 6.16 0.98
N LYS A 334 -8.64 6.36 2.31
CA LYS A 334 -9.22 5.39 3.24
C LYS A 334 -10.70 5.05 2.98
N GLU A 335 -11.51 6.03 2.60
CA GLU A 335 -12.94 5.84 2.34
C GLU A 335 -13.25 5.28 0.95
N THR A 336 -12.27 5.27 0.04
CA THR A 336 -12.52 4.99 -1.39
C THR A 336 -12.95 3.55 -1.66
N PHE A 337 -12.49 2.59 -0.86
CA PHE A 337 -12.73 1.16 -1.08
C PHE A 337 -14.16 0.73 -0.78
N ILE A 338 -14.66 1.06 0.43
CA ILE A 338 -16.05 0.77 0.80
C ILE A 338 -17.02 1.59 -0.05
N ALA A 339 -16.68 2.86 -0.33
CA ALA A 339 -17.47 3.70 -1.23
C ALA A 339 -17.65 3.05 -2.61
N ALA A 340 -16.56 2.54 -3.20
CA ALA A 340 -16.61 1.84 -4.48
C ALA A 340 -17.43 0.54 -4.39
N ALA A 341 -17.21 -0.28 -3.37
CA ALA A 341 -17.97 -1.52 -3.17
C ALA A 341 -19.48 -1.28 -3.03
N LYS A 342 -19.88 -0.21 -2.33
CA LYS A 342 -21.29 0.20 -2.21
C LYS A 342 -21.91 0.57 -3.56
N VAL A 343 -21.21 1.34 -4.38
CA VAL A 343 -21.68 1.71 -5.73
C VAL A 343 -21.80 0.46 -6.62
N MET A 344 -20.81 -0.43 -6.56
CA MET A 344 -20.80 -1.66 -7.37
C MET A 344 -21.72 -2.76 -6.81
N GLN A 345 -22.30 -2.57 -5.63
CA GLN A 345 -23.09 -3.58 -4.91
C GLN A 345 -22.31 -4.89 -4.67
N GLU A 346 -20.99 -4.78 -4.51
CA GLU A 346 -20.10 -5.90 -4.21
C GLU A 346 -20.01 -6.10 -2.68
N PRO A 347 -20.03 -7.35 -2.18
CA PRO A 347 -20.08 -7.62 -0.75
C PRO A 347 -18.78 -7.23 -0.06
N TYR A 348 -18.87 -6.64 1.13
CA TYR A 348 -17.69 -6.34 1.94
C TYR A 348 -17.95 -6.57 3.42
N TYR A 349 -16.90 -6.79 4.19
CA TYR A 349 -16.95 -6.85 5.65
C TYR A 349 -15.98 -5.83 6.26
N GLN A 350 -16.53 -4.84 6.94
CA GLN A 350 -15.71 -4.01 7.82
C GLN A 350 -15.77 -4.59 9.24
N VAL A 351 -14.60 -4.82 9.84
CA VAL A 351 -14.50 -5.27 11.23
C VAL A 351 -15.29 -4.33 12.14
N SER A 352 -16.11 -4.91 13.02
CA SER A 352 -16.96 -4.13 13.93
C SER A 352 -16.23 -3.76 15.22
N GLU A 353 -15.36 -4.62 15.75
CA GLU A 353 -14.56 -4.32 16.95
C GLU A 353 -13.80 -3.00 16.76
N ARG A 354 -13.92 -2.11 17.75
CA ARG A 354 -13.27 -0.79 17.72
C ARG A 354 -11.76 -0.96 17.72
N ILE A 355 -11.04 -0.09 17.00
CA ILE A 355 -9.60 0.03 17.17
C ILE A 355 -9.25 0.34 18.63
N GLY A 356 -8.22 -0.32 19.16
CA GLY A 356 -7.61 0.03 20.44
C GLY A 356 -6.47 1.03 20.25
N ALA A 357 -6.53 2.20 20.90
CA ALA A 357 -5.36 3.08 20.97
C ALA A 357 -4.39 2.58 22.05
N ILE A 358 -3.08 2.59 21.77
CA ILE A 358 -2.03 2.33 22.75
C ILE A 358 -0.98 3.44 22.76
N GLY A 359 -0.37 3.66 23.91
CA GLY A 359 0.61 4.71 24.07
C GLY A 359 1.24 4.76 25.45
N ARG A 360 2.01 5.83 25.66
CA ARG A 360 2.75 6.08 26.88
C ARG A 360 1.88 6.86 27.85
N ARG A 361 1.88 6.46 29.12
CA ARG A 361 1.30 7.25 30.21
C ARG A 361 2.11 8.52 30.46
N GLN A 362 1.44 9.67 30.46
CA GLN A 362 1.99 10.97 30.83
C GLN A 362 1.85 11.22 32.34
N GLU A 363 2.55 12.24 32.87
CA GLU A 363 2.53 12.55 34.30
C GLU A 363 1.12 12.95 34.81
N ASP A 364 0.31 13.56 33.96
CA ASP A 364 -1.09 13.92 34.23
C ASP A 364 -2.06 12.73 34.08
N GLY A 365 -1.54 11.53 33.78
CA GLY A 365 -2.31 10.31 33.56
C GLY A 365 -2.89 10.16 32.16
N SER A 366 -2.79 11.18 31.30
CA SER A 366 -3.22 11.11 29.90
C SER A 366 -2.31 10.20 29.07
N MET A 367 -2.72 9.92 27.84
CA MET A 367 -1.98 9.04 26.92
C MET A 367 -1.33 9.84 25.80
N ALA A 368 -0.01 9.70 25.66
CA ALA A 368 0.70 10.00 24.43
C ALA A 368 0.54 8.78 23.49
N GLY A 369 -0.54 8.78 22.69
CA GLY A 369 -0.87 7.68 21.78
C GLY A 369 0.13 7.58 20.63
N SER A 370 0.58 6.37 20.31
CA SER A 370 1.60 6.14 19.28
C SER A 370 1.31 4.99 18.33
N ALA A 371 0.29 4.17 18.62
CA ALA A 371 -0.14 3.11 17.73
C ALA A 371 -1.61 2.73 17.95
N MET A 372 -2.14 2.03 16.96
CA MET A 372 -3.48 1.47 16.90
C MET A 372 -3.40 -0.04 16.90
N VAL A 373 -4.32 -0.70 17.60
CA VAL A 373 -4.46 -2.14 17.66
C VAL A 373 -5.72 -2.53 16.92
N GLN A 374 -5.55 -3.42 15.95
CA GLN A 374 -6.61 -3.96 15.12
C GLN A 374 -6.82 -5.44 15.42
N TYR A 375 -8.04 -5.91 15.20
CA TYR A 375 -8.51 -7.18 15.73
C TYR A 375 -8.89 -8.17 14.63
N ASP A 376 -8.86 -9.45 15.00
CA ASP A 376 -9.11 -10.58 14.12
C ASP A 376 -10.52 -10.52 13.51
N PRO A 377 -10.63 -10.47 12.17
CA PRO A 377 -11.90 -10.29 11.49
C PRO A 377 -12.75 -11.57 11.52
N ILE A 378 -12.14 -12.76 11.63
CA ILE A 378 -12.85 -14.04 11.70
C ILE A 378 -13.58 -14.13 13.04
N GLU A 379 -12.89 -13.83 14.14
CA GLU A 379 -13.47 -13.83 15.47
C GLU A 379 -14.56 -12.75 15.61
N ASP A 380 -14.31 -11.54 15.10
CA ASP A 380 -15.29 -10.46 15.06
C ASP A 380 -16.55 -10.86 14.25
N TYR A 381 -16.37 -11.43 13.06
CA TYR A 381 -17.48 -11.88 12.22
C TYR A 381 -18.31 -13.00 12.86
N ALA A 382 -17.66 -13.92 13.58
CA ALA A 382 -18.35 -14.95 14.34
C ALA A 382 -19.24 -14.35 15.43
N LEU A 383 -18.82 -13.25 16.08
CA LEU A 383 -19.64 -12.56 17.07
C LEU A 383 -20.80 -11.80 16.41
N THR A 384 -20.52 -10.98 15.41
CA THR A 384 -21.53 -10.13 14.76
C THR A 384 -22.61 -10.95 14.06
N SER A 385 -22.24 -12.08 13.43
CA SER A 385 -23.19 -13.02 12.82
C SER A 385 -24.13 -13.68 13.83
N ASN A 386 -23.75 -13.74 15.10
CA ASN A 386 -24.59 -14.21 16.21
C ASN A 386 -25.31 -13.07 16.96
N GLY A 387 -25.35 -11.87 16.38
CA GLY A 387 -26.00 -10.70 16.98
C GLY A 387 -25.24 -10.09 18.15
N LYS A 388 -23.98 -10.49 18.39
CA LYS A 388 -23.14 -9.98 19.48
C LYS A 388 -22.26 -8.84 18.97
N TRP A 389 -22.75 -7.61 19.12
CA TRP A 389 -22.08 -6.40 18.62
C TRP A 389 -21.30 -5.69 19.72
N ARG A 390 -20.05 -6.11 19.93
CA ARG A 390 -19.17 -5.52 20.95
C ARG A 390 -18.96 -4.01 20.81
N VAL A 391 -19.04 -3.48 19.59
CA VAL A 391 -18.97 -2.04 19.32
C VAL A 391 -20.05 -1.25 20.07
N LYS A 392 -21.24 -1.85 20.27
CA LYS A 392 -22.40 -1.28 20.97
C LYS A 392 -22.38 -1.54 22.48
N ASP A 393 -21.97 -2.74 22.88
CA ASP A 393 -21.84 -3.17 24.26
C ASP A 393 -20.70 -4.19 24.35
N ASP A 394 -19.58 -3.79 24.94
CA ASP A 394 -18.36 -4.61 25.00
C ASP A 394 -18.45 -5.75 26.03
N THR A 395 -19.55 -5.87 26.77
CA THR A 395 -19.76 -6.94 27.75
C THR A 395 -20.39 -8.21 27.15
N VAL A 396 -20.92 -8.13 25.93
CA VAL A 396 -21.69 -9.22 25.29
C VAL A 396 -20.86 -10.44 24.89
N ALA A 397 -19.54 -10.30 24.80
CA ALA A 397 -18.59 -11.36 24.45
C ALA A 397 -17.16 -10.92 24.83
N PRO A 398 -16.18 -11.83 24.94
CA PRO A 398 -14.76 -11.45 25.01
C PRO A 398 -14.27 -10.73 23.75
N GLN A 399 -13.23 -9.91 23.89
CA GLN A 399 -12.60 -9.20 22.77
C GLN A 399 -11.96 -10.18 21.76
N PRO A 400 -12.16 -9.98 20.45
CA PRO A 400 -11.40 -10.70 19.43
C PRO A 400 -9.89 -10.51 19.60
N LYS A 401 -9.08 -11.48 19.18
CA LYS A 401 -7.63 -11.36 19.36
C LYS A 401 -7.04 -10.21 18.51
N PRO A 402 -6.06 -9.45 19.03
CA PRO A 402 -5.28 -8.54 18.21
C PRO A 402 -4.55 -9.27 17.07
N ILE A 403 -4.50 -8.64 15.90
CA ILE A 403 -3.83 -9.19 14.71
C ILE A 403 -2.79 -8.23 14.11
N PHE A 404 -3.01 -6.91 14.17
CA PHE A 404 -2.06 -5.90 13.71
C PHE A 404 -1.88 -4.80 14.76
N ILE A 405 -0.65 -4.26 14.82
CA ILE A 405 -0.37 -2.94 15.40
C ILE A 405 -0.07 -2.00 14.25
N HIS A 406 -0.88 -0.97 14.03
CA HIS A 406 -0.62 0.06 13.04
C HIS A 406 -0.07 1.31 13.75
N ALA A 407 1.22 1.60 13.54
CA ALA A 407 1.90 2.71 14.21
C ALA A 407 2.13 3.89 13.25
N ASN A 408 1.06 4.58 12.90
CA ASN A 408 1.10 5.65 11.90
C ASN A 408 1.84 6.92 12.33
N VAL A 409 1.85 7.23 13.63
CA VAL A 409 2.53 8.40 14.18
C VAL A 409 3.09 8.11 15.57
N PRO A 410 4.44 8.08 15.77
CA PRO A 410 5.46 8.01 14.72
C PRO A 410 5.55 6.62 14.10
N LYS A 411 6.13 6.53 12.90
CA LYS A 411 6.28 5.27 12.13
C LYS A 411 7.39 4.32 12.60
N PHE A 412 7.90 4.48 13.83
CA PHE A 412 8.95 3.61 14.41
C PHE A 412 10.15 3.29 13.49
N ASN A 413 10.59 4.25 12.67
CA ASN A 413 11.76 4.07 11.81
C ASN A 413 13.03 3.93 12.70
N PRO A 414 13.81 2.83 12.59
CA PRO A 414 14.96 2.61 13.46
C PRO A 414 15.98 3.76 13.47
N GLY A 415 16.22 4.38 12.32
CA GLY A 415 17.17 5.48 12.17
C GLY A 415 16.69 6.83 12.68
N THR A 416 15.40 6.99 13.01
CA THR A 416 14.84 8.29 13.46
C THR A 416 13.96 8.21 14.70
N ILE A 417 13.56 7.03 15.17
CA ILE A 417 12.61 6.89 16.28
C ILE A 417 13.16 7.42 17.61
N LEU A 418 14.49 7.46 17.74
CA LEU A 418 15.17 8.04 18.89
C LEU A 418 15.55 9.51 18.69
N ASP A 419 15.31 10.11 17.53
CA ASP A 419 15.57 11.53 17.31
C ASP A 419 14.66 12.38 18.22
N GLU A 420 15.13 13.56 18.63
CA GLU A 420 14.34 14.48 19.46
C GLU A 420 13.46 15.38 18.59
N GLY A 421 12.39 15.93 19.18
CA GLY A 421 11.53 16.92 18.53
C GLY A 421 10.29 16.37 17.81
N HIS A 422 10.06 15.05 17.84
CA HIS A 422 8.78 14.49 17.38
C HIS A 422 7.66 14.86 18.37
N PRO A 423 6.51 15.43 17.95
CA PRO A 423 5.48 15.95 18.85
C PRO A 423 4.93 14.95 19.88
N ILE A 424 4.91 13.66 19.53
CA ILE A 424 4.41 12.59 20.41
C ILE A 424 5.50 12.01 21.33
N ASP A 425 6.78 12.10 20.95
CA ASP A 425 7.93 11.36 21.51
C ASP A 425 7.54 10.11 22.33
N PRO A 426 7.36 8.95 21.67
CA PRO A 426 6.89 7.75 22.36
C PRO A 426 7.97 7.13 23.25
N VAL A 427 9.25 7.46 23.04
CA VAL A 427 10.38 6.79 23.69
C VAL A 427 10.91 7.54 24.89
N ARG A 428 10.51 8.80 25.12
CA ARG A 428 10.90 9.62 26.28
C ARG A 428 9.71 10.04 27.13
N ASP A 429 9.91 10.12 28.44
CA ASP A 429 8.97 10.74 29.36
C ASP A 429 9.09 12.28 29.36
N GLY A 430 8.25 12.96 30.15
CA GLY A 430 8.26 14.43 30.26
C GLY A 430 9.56 15.04 30.79
N LYS A 431 10.51 14.20 31.26
CA LYS A 431 11.84 14.61 31.74
C LYS A 431 12.94 14.25 30.74
N GLY A 432 12.58 13.77 29.55
CA GLY A 432 13.52 13.34 28.52
C GLY A 432 14.15 11.97 28.77
N LYS A 433 13.68 11.21 29.77
CA LYS A 433 14.25 9.90 30.09
C LYS A 433 13.60 8.81 29.25
N TRP A 434 14.41 7.88 28.74
CA TRP A 434 13.92 6.74 27.98
C TRP A 434 12.97 5.84 28.77
N THR A 435 11.91 5.42 28.09
CA THR A 435 10.81 4.62 28.63
C THR A 435 10.14 3.79 27.53
N ARG A 436 9.19 2.94 27.93
CA ARG A 436 8.39 2.11 27.03
C ARG A 436 7.35 2.94 26.28
N PRO A 437 7.25 2.81 24.94
CA PRO A 437 6.19 3.39 24.13
C PRO A 437 4.77 2.99 24.53
N TRP A 438 4.57 1.74 24.94
CA TRP A 438 3.22 1.18 25.13
C TRP A 438 3.02 0.70 26.56
N THR A 439 2.32 1.52 27.34
CA THR A 439 2.06 1.26 28.76
C THR A 439 0.57 1.29 29.09
N ILE A 440 -0.23 2.00 28.30
CA ILE A 440 -1.67 2.17 28.52
C ILE A 440 -2.46 2.15 27.19
N PRO A 441 -3.75 1.80 27.23
CA PRO A 441 -4.47 1.18 28.35
C PRO A 441 -3.90 -0.21 28.67
N GLU A 442 -3.80 -0.55 29.96
CA GLU A 442 -3.14 -1.77 30.42
C GLU A 442 -3.79 -3.04 29.85
N ASN A 443 -5.11 -3.05 29.71
CA ASN A 443 -5.84 -4.19 29.14
C ASN A 443 -5.51 -4.39 27.66
N THR A 444 -5.43 -3.32 26.87
CA THR A 444 -5.05 -3.39 25.45
C THR A 444 -3.59 -3.77 25.28
N VAL A 445 -2.69 -3.19 26.09
CA VAL A 445 -1.27 -3.57 26.09
C VAL A 445 -1.11 -5.04 26.48
N LYS A 446 -1.89 -5.54 27.45
CA LYS A 446 -1.87 -6.95 27.82
C LYS A 446 -2.42 -7.84 26.70
N SER A 447 -3.47 -7.42 25.99
CA SER A 447 -4.10 -8.24 24.95
C SER A 447 -3.20 -8.47 23.74
N ILE A 448 -2.32 -7.50 23.41
CA ILE A 448 -1.32 -7.67 22.34
C ILE A 448 -0.14 -8.57 22.76
N GLY A 449 0.01 -8.91 24.04
CA GLY A 449 1.13 -9.72 24.57
C GLY A 449 2.02 -9.00 25.58
N GLY A 450 1.71 -7.75 25.93
CA GLY A 450 2.35 -7.02 27.01
C GLY A 450 3.82 -6.69 26.75
N PHE A 451 4.61 -6.72 27.83
CA PHE A 451 6.04 -6.37 27.80
C PHE A 451 6.84 -7.28 26.86
N GLU A 452 6.55 -8.57 26.80
CA GLU A 452 7.31 -9.52 25.97
C GLU A 452 7.13 -9.24 24.48
N LEU A 453 5.91 -8.91 24.04
CA LEU A 453 5.68 -8.51 22.65
C LEU A 453 6.40 -7.20 22.33
N GLU A 454 6.28 -6.18 23.18
CA GLU A 454 6.97 -4.91 22.96
C GLU A 454 8.50 -5.08 22.95
N LYS A 455 9.03 -5.95 23.82
CA LYS A 455 10.44 -6.32 23.81
C LYS A 455 10.84 -6.99 22.50
N GLN A 456 10.04 -7.91 21.98
CA GLN A 456 10.27 -8.54 20.68
C GLN A 456 10.22 -7.52 19.54
N PHE A 457 9.25 -6.60 19.56
CA PHE A 457 9.13 -5.50 18.61
C PHE A 457 10.42 -4.66 18.57
N TRP A 458 10.94 -4.28 19.73
CA TRP A 458 12.20 -3.54 19.83
C TRP A 458 13.45 -4.37 19.53
N THR A 459 13.40 -5.70 19.70
CA THR A 459 14.46 -6.59 19.21
C THR A 459 14.58 -6.50 17.70
N GLU A 460 13.45 -6.48 16.97
CA GLU A 460 13.48 -6.35 15.50
C GLU A 460 13.91 -4.95 15.04
N ILE A 461 13.47 -3.88 15.73
CA ILE A 461 13.96 -2.51 15.45
C ILE A 461 15.47 -2.43 15.62
N LYS A 462 15.99 -2.94 16.75
CA LYS A 462 17.43 -2.97 17.02
C LYS A 462 18.16 -3.81 15.97
N TYR A 463 17.65 -4.99 15.63
CA TYR A 463 18.25 -5.84 14.60
C TYR A 463 18.38 -5.10 13.28
N VAL A 464 17.30 -4.48 12.78
CA VAL A 464 17.32 -3.76 11.51
C VAL A 464 18.28 -2.58 11.57
N GLY A 465 18.28 -1.82 12.67
CA GLY A 465 19.19 -0.69 12.84
C GLY A 465 20.67 -1.07 12.99
N CYS A 466 20.99 -2.30 13.41
CA CYS A 466 22.37 -2.78 13.55
C CYS A 466 22.86 -3.55 12.33
N GLU A 467 22.06 -4.46 11.78
CA GLU A 467 22.45 -5.28 10.63
C GLU A 467 22.54 -4.45 9.34
N TYR A 468 21.72 -3.41 9.23
CA TYR A 468 21.52 -2.65 8.00
C TYR A 468 21.83 -1.15 8.18
N GLU A 469 22.65 -0.79 9.17
CA GLU A 469 23.01 0.60 9.51
C GLU A 469 23.49 1.39 8.27
N ASP A 470 24.38 0.79 7.48
CA ASP A 470 24.96 1.41 6.28
C ASP A 470 24.21 1.06 4.97
N ALA A 471 23.11 0.31 5.07
CA ALA A 471 22.46 -0.26 3.89
C ALA A 471 21.42 0.66 3.27
N PHE A 472 20.69 1.43 4.09
CA PHE A 472 19.58 2.25 3.61
C PHE A 472 20.07 3.62 3.11
N GLU A 473 19.58 4.05 1.95
CA GLU A 473 19.93 5.36 1.38
C GLU A 473 19.58 6.52 2.34
N THR A 474 18.47 6.40 3.08
CA THR A 474 18.05 7.42 4.04
C THR A 474 18.92 7.52 5.30
N TRP A 475 19.86 6.60 5.48
CA TRP A 475 20.73 6.53 6.66
C TRP A 475 22.18 6.90 6.36
N LYS A 476 22.55 7.19 5.10
CA LYS A 476 23.93 7.54 4.70
C LYS A 476 24.56 8.72 5.43
N GLU A 477 23.74 9.63 5.97
CA GLU A 477 24.18 10.80 6.75
C GLU A 477 23.91 10.64 8.25
N LYS A 478 23.61 9.42 8.70
CA LYS A 478 23.31 9.09 10.10
C LYS A 478 24.35 8.13 10.63
N ASP A 479 25.01 8.55 11.70
CA ASP A 479 25.93 7.70 12.46
C ASP A 479 25.28 7.22 13.78
N ASP A 480 25.83 6.13 14.32
CA ASP A 480 25.51 5.57 15.63
C ASP A 480 24.05 5.09 15.80
N ILE A 481 23.37 4.70 14.72
CA ILE A 481 22.01 4.12 14.77
C ILE A 481 22.02 2.86 15.64
N CYS A 482 22.94 1.93 15.38
CA CYS A 482 23.04 0.68 16.12
C CYS A 482 23.38 0.94 17.59
N GLU A 483 24.34 1.83 17.86
CA GLU A 483 24.73 2.17 19.23
C GLU A 483 23.56 2.78 20.02
N LYS A 484 22.86 3.76 19.44
CA LYS A 484 21.71 4.43 20.06
C LYS A 484 20.59 3.43 20.36
N LEU A 485 20.23 2.59 19.40
CA LEU A 485 19.18 1.57 19.57
C LEU A 485 19.57 0.52 20.59
N THR A 486 20.83 0.09 20.60
CA THR A 486 21.35 -0.87 21.59
C THR A 486 21.26 -0.29 23.00
N LYS A 487 21.76 0.95 23.19
CA LYS A 487 21.70 1.63 24.48
C LYS A 487 20.26 1.83 24.97
N TYR A 488 19.35 2.19 24.07
CA TYR A 488 17.92 2.32 24.38
C TYR A 488 17.34 0.96 24.80
N TYR A 489 17.57 -0.08 24.01
CA TYR A 489 17.09 -1.44 24.27
C TYR A 489 17.56 -1.94 25.63
N GLU A 490 18.85 -1.83 25.94
CA GLU A 490 19.43 -2.24 27.22
C GLU A 490 18.82 -1.46 28.40
N THR A 491 18.63 -0.15 28.21
CA THR A 491 18.10 0.74 29.25
C THR A 491 16.64 0.47 29.59
N VAL A 492 15.82 0.12 28.60
CA VAL A 492 14.36 0.00 28.72
C VAL A 492 13.90 -1.45 28.87
N PHE A 493 14.53 -2.40 28.18
CA PHE A 493 14.07 -3.79 28.05
C PHE A 493 15.00 -4.86 28.66
N GLU A 494 16.24 -4.51 29.02
CA GLU A 494 17.19 -5.44 29.66
C GLU A 494 17.52 -5.13 31.12
N LYS A 495 16.94 -4.09 31.72
CA LYS A 495 17.20 -3.79 33.13
C LYS A 495 16.85 -4.98 34.01
N LYS A 496 17.89 -5.57 34.59
CA LYS A 496 17.85 -6.60 35.62
C LYS A 496 16.97 -6.07 36.76
N ASP A 497 15.96 -6.85 37.14
CA ASP A 497 15.42 -6.76 38.50
C ASP A 497 16.60 -6.90 39.45
N THR A 498 17.05 -5.79 40.04
CA THR A 498 17.85 -5.87 41.25
C THR A 498 16.94 -6.52 42.28
N PRO A 499 17.24 -7.72 42.80
CA PRO A 499 16.41 -8.32 43.82
C PRO A 499 16.26 -7.32 44.94
N LYS A 500 15.01 -7.00 45.33
CA LYS A 500 14.76 -6.29 46.58
C LYS A 500 15.50 -7.06 47.65
N ARG A 501 16.57 -6.47 48.19
CA ARG A 501 17.23 -6.96 49.39
C ARG A 501 16.12 -7.03 50.43
N LEU A 502 15.74 -8.25 50.83
CA LEU A 502 14.98 -8.46 52.05
C LEU A 502 15.89 -7.93 53.16
N GLU A 503 15.64 -6.71 53.62
CA GLU A 503 16.19 -6.25 54.89
C GLU A 503 15.48 -7.07 55.98
N THR A 504 16.29 -7.89 56.62
CA THR A 504 16.00 -8.73 57.80
C THR A 504 15.61 -7.93 59.01
#